data_AF-A0AAW1JW74-F1
#
_entry.id   AF-A0AAW1JW74-F1
#
_cell.length_a   1.000
_cell.length_b   1.000
_cell.length_c   1.000
_cell.angle_alpha   90.00
_cell.angle_beta   90.00
_cell.angle_gamma   90.00
#
_symmetry.space_group_name_H-M   'P 1'
#
loop_
_entity.id
_entity.type
_entity.pdbx_description
1 polymer ?
#
loop_
_entity_poly.entity_id
_entity_poly.type
_entity_poly.pdbx_seq_one_letter_code
_entity_poly.pdbx_strand_id
1 'polypeptide(L)'
;MATTYRIKEDMLVVNKISLLKTDILNSPHHVFGDHTECGSLPYVCCIPKESEEAYGLYDDVVACLYRLINNYSSLLMNMNNNDAEHYNAVVCKFVGGTRVHFSRRESYENRCKAAAISFNQEEQYHI
;
A
#
# COMPACT_ATOMS: atom_id res chain seq x y z
N MET A 1 -11.69 2.81 0.45
CA MET A 1 -10.48 2.75 1.31
C MET A 1 -9.65 3.98 0.98
N ALA A 2 -9.02 4.64 1.96
CA ALA A 2 -8.38 5.96 1.77
C ALA A 2 -7.37 5.99 0.61
N THR A 3 -6.53 4.96 0.50
CA THR A 3 -5.54 4.80 -0.60
C THR A 3 -6.19 4.73 -1.98
N THR A 4 -7.26 3.95 -2.14
CA THR A 4 -7.94 3.80 -3.42
C THR A 4 -8.69 5.06 -3.86
N TYR A 5 -9.07 5.92 -2.91
CA TYR A 5 -9.60 7.24 -3.19
C TYR A 5 -8.50 8.18 -3.69
N ARG A 6 -7.38 8.28 -2.96
CA ARG A 6 -6.26 9.19 -3.28
C ARG A 6 -5.50 8.85 -4.55
N ILE A 7 -5.46 7.58 -4.93
CA ILE A 7 -4.88 7.18 -6.23
C ILE A 7 -5.67 7.79 -7.40
N LYS A 8 -7.00 7.88 -7.29
CA LYS A 8 -7.91 8.32 -8.37
C LYS A 8 -7.97 9.84 -8.55
N GLU A 9 -7.51 10.62 -7.59
CA GLU A 9 -7.54 12.09 -7.68
C GLU A 9 -6.58 12.58 -8.78
N ASP A 10 -6.95 13.65 -9.48
CA ASP A 10 -6.07 14.29 -10.46
C ASP A 10 -5.20 15.34 -9.77
N MET A 11 -4.15 14.88 -9.08
CA MET A 11 -3.22 15.71 -8.33
C MET A 11 -1.80 15.14 -8.41
N LEU A 12 -0.81 16.00 -8.15
CA LEU A 12 0.58 15.57 -8.01
C LEU A 12 0.70 14.49 -6.91
N VAL A 13 1.52 13.47 -7.19
CA VAL A 13 1.74 12.34 -6.27
C VAL A 13 2.20 12.82 -4.89
N VAL A 14 3.06 13.85 -4.82
CA VAL A 14 3.52 14.43 -3.56
C VAL A 14 2.37 14.96 -2.71
N ASN A 15 1.36 15.58 -3.33
CA ASN A 15 0.19 16.09 -2.63
C ASN A 15 -0.73 14.96 -2.18
N LYS A 16 -0.90 13.91 -3.00
CA LYS A 16 -1.64 12.70 -2.62
C LYS A 16 -1.02 12.03 -1.39
N ILE A 17 0.30 11.96 -1.37
CA ILE A 17 1.11 11.42 -0.28
C ILE A 17 0.89 12.23 1.01
N SER A 18 1.02 13.56 0.94
CA SER A 18 0.86 14.42 2.13
C SER A 18 -0.56 14.36 2.68
N LEU A 19 -1.57 14.34 1.81
CA LEU A 19 -2.95 14.24 2.25
C LEU A 19 -3.24 12.84 2.83
N LEU A 20 -2.67 11.76 2.25
CA LEU A 20 -2.88 10.39 2.77
C LEU A 20 -2.33 10.26 4.19
N LYS A 21 -1.22 10.94 4.49
CA LYS A 21 -0.67 11.02 5.85
C LYS A 21 -1.69 11.63 6.82
N THR A 22 -2.35 12.72 6.44
CA THR A 22 -3.38 13.37 7.28
C THR A 22 -4.58 12.45 7.51
N ASP A 23 -5.03 11.74 6.47
CA ASP A 23 -6.16 10.81 6.61
C ASP A 23 -5.88 9.68 7.61
N ILE A 24 -4.68 9.13 7.53
CA ILE A 24 -4.20 8.05 8.41
C ILE A 24 -4.09 8.57 9.85
N LEU A 25 -3.60 9.79 10.05
CA LEU A 25 -3.52 10.43 11.35
C LEU A 25 -4.90 10.72 11.96
N ASN A 26 -5.89 11.05 11.16
CA ASN A 26 -7.26 11.27 11.62
C ASN A 26 -8.00 9.96 11.95
N SER A 27 -7.48 8.80 11.53
CA SER A 27 -8.14 7.51 11.73
C SER A 27 -8.45 7.17 13.21
N PRO A 28 -7.52 7.34 14.17
CA PRO A 28 -7.84 7.16 15.60
C PRO A 28 -8.86 8.15 16.11
N HIS A 29 -8.71 9.44 15.78
CA HIS A 29 -9.65 10.48 16.19
C HIS A 29 -11.07 10.11 15.78
N HIS A 30 -11.25 9.72 14.52
CA HIS A 30 -12.53 9.23 14.02
C HIS A 30 -13.08 8.03 14.82
N VAL A 31 -12.26 7.03 15.11
CA VAL A 31 -12.68 5.81 15.84
C VAL A 31 -13.08 6.12 17.28
N PHE A 32 -12.35 7.03 17.94
CA PHE A 32 -12.61 7.45 19.32
C PHE A 32 -13.69 8.54 19.45
N GLY A 33 -14.35 8.92 18.35
CA GLY A 33 -15.50 9.83 18.35
C GLY A 33 -15.15 11.32 18.17
N ASP A 34 -13.89 11.66 17.93
CA ASP A 34 -13.47 13.01 17.53
C ASP A 34 -13.64 13.17 16.01
N HIS A 35 -14.63 13.97 15.63
CA HIS A 35 -15.01 14.19 14.23
C HIS A 35 -14.64 15.57 13.69
N THR A 36 -13.79 16.33 14.40
CA THR A 36 -13.37 17.68 14.01
C THR A 36 -12.81 17.76 12.59
N GLU A 37 -12.01 16.76 12.17
CA GLU A 37 -11.38 16.72 10.85
C GLU A 37 -12.08 15.75 9.85
N CYS A 38 -13.11 15.03 10.30
CA CYS A 38 -13.77 13.99 9.50
C CYS A 38 -14.67 14.54 8.38
N GLY A 39 -15.19 15.77 8.53
CA GLY A 39 -16.06 16.41 7.54
C GLY A 39 -15.40 16.68 6.19
N SER A 40 -14.07 16.63 6.12
CA SER A 40 -13.29 16.84 4.91
C SER A 40 -13.13 15.58 4.04
N LEU A 41 -13.48 14.39 4.55
CA LEU A 41 -13.15 13.11 3.91
C LEU A 41 -14.41 12.37 3.42
N PRO A 42 -14.68 12.36 2.10
CA PRO A 42 -15.94 11.83 1.54
C PRO A 42 -16.09 10.30 1.64
N TYR A 43 -15.06 9.59 2.10
CA TYR A 43 -15.05 8.14 2.26
C TYR A 43 -15.02 7.69 3.74
N VAL A 44 -15.06 8.64 4.68
CA VAL A 44 -15.11 8.37 6.13
C VAL A 44 -16.57 8.37 6.58
N CYS A 45 -17.00 7.28 7.20
CA CYS A 45 -18.38 7.11 7.64
C CYS A 45 -18.59 7.80 9.00
N CYS A 46 -19.02 9.06 8.99
CA CYS A 46 -19.25 9.86 10.20
C CYS A 46 -20.61 9.53 10.84
N ILE A 47 -20.77 8.30 11.32
CA ILE A 47 -21.91 7.97 12.20
C ILE A 47 -21.54 8.47 13.59
N PRO A 48 -22.30 9.41 14.18
CA PRO A 48 -22.05 9.87 15.53
C PRO A 48 -22.09 8.67 16.48
N LYS A 49 -20.96 8.38 17.12
CA LYS A 49 -20.87 7.41 18.21
C LYS A 49 -20.57 8.16 19.49
N GLU A 50 -21.06 7.64 20.62
CA GLU A 50 -20.60 8.12 21.91
C GLU A 50 -19.08 7.94 21.98
N SER A 51 -18.39 8.97 22.47
CA SER A 51 -16.94 8.93 22.71
C SER A 51 -16.64 7.74 23.62
N GLU A 52 -16.07 6.68 23.07
CA GLU A 52 -15.51 5.60 23.88
C GLU A 52 -14.29 6.17 24.59
N GLU A 53 -14.39 6.33 25.92
CA GLU A 53 -13.25 6.72 26.75
C GLU A 53 -12.14 5.68 26.55
N ALA A 54 -11.13 6.07 25.77
CA ALA A 54 -9.97 5.24 25.51
C ALA A 54 -9.21 5.06 26.82
N TYR A 55 -9.43 3.93 27.50
CA TYR A 55 -8.72 3.52 28.72
C TYR A 55 -7.21 3.34 28.46
N GLY A 56 -6.47 4.41 28.23
CA GLY A 56 -5.02 4.40 27.94
C GLY A 56 -4.61 3.83 26.57
N LEU A 57 -5.53 3.22 25.81
CA LEU A 57 -5.23 2.55 24.53
C LEU A 57 -4.95 3.51 23.37
N TYR A 58 -5.34 4.78 23.50
CA TYR A 58 -5.14 5.76 22.43
C TYR A 58 -3.67 5.89 22.06
N ASP A 59 -2.80 6.04 23.06
CA ASP A 59 -1.35 6.22 22.85
C ASP A 59 -0.72 4.98 22.20
N ASP A 60 -1.14 3.78 22.59
CA ASP A 60 -0.67 2.52 22.00
C ASP A 60 -1.10 2.38 20.53
N VAL A 61 -2.33 2.74 20.22
CA VAL A 61 -2.87 2.74 18.85
C VAL A 61 -2.11 3.74 17.99
N VAL A 62 -1.91 4.96 18.49
CA VAL A 62 -1.15 6.02 17.81
C VAL A 62 0.31 5.60 17.60
N ALA A 63 0.95 5.00 18.59
CA ALA A 63 2.31 4.48 18.49
C ALA A 63 2.45 3.40 17.38
N CYS A 64 1.47 2.50 17.28
CA CYS A 64 1.41 1.53 16.18
C CYS A 64 1.22 2.21 14.82
N LEU A 65 0.36 3.23 14.77
CA LEU A 65 0.07 4.00 13.56
C LEU A 65 1.29 4.76 13.03
N TYR A 66 2.16 5.26 13.90
CA TYR A 66 3.39 5.93 13.45
C TYR A 66 4.30 5.01 12.62
N ARG A 67 4.32 3.71 12.89
CA ARG A 67 5.06 2.74 12.06
C ARG A 67 4.50 2.66 10.65
N LEU A 68 3.17 2.74 10.52
CA LEU A 68 2.47 2.75 9.24
C LEU A 68 2.69 4.07 8.50
N ILE A 69 2.63 5.21 9.21
CA ILE A 69 2.90 6.54 8.68
C ILE A 69 4.32 6.63 8.14
N ASN A 70 5.33 6.07 8.80
CA ASN A 70 6.69 6.09 8.26
C ASN A 70 6.83 5.41 6.87
N ASN A 71 5.82 4.62 6.45
CA ASN A 71 5.77 3.93 5.18
C ASN A 71 4.61 4.41 4.27
N TYR A 72 4.01 5.59 4.50
CA TYR A 72 2.82 6.04 3.74
C TYR A 72 3.08 6.20 2.23
N SER A 73 4.32 6.47 1.81
CA SER A 73 4.68 6.61 0.40
C SER A 73 4.56 5.27 -0.32
N SER A 74 5.09 4.21 0.30
CA SER A 74 4.96 2.83 -0.18
C SER A 74 3.50 2.37 -0.23
N LEU A 75 2.69 2.79 0.76
CA LEU A 75 1.26 2.49 0.80
C LEU A 75 0.48 3.07 -0.40
N LEU A 76 0.76 4.32 -0.79
CA LEU A 76 0.10 4.92 -1.96
C LEU A 76 0.51 4.21 -3.26
N MET A 77 1.77 3.80 -3.35
CA MET A 77 2.34 3.12 -4.51
C MET A 77 2.04 1.61 -4.54
N ASN A 78 1.34 1.09 -3.52
CA ASN A 78 1.06 -0.34 -3.34
C ASN A 78 2.34 -1.20 -3.37
N MET A 79 3.41 -0.71 -2.76
CA MET A 79 4.70 -1.38 -2.64
C MET A 79 4.76 -2.16 -1.33
N ASN A 80 5.38 -3.35 -1.34
CA ASN A 80 5.67 -4.11 -0.13
C ASN A 80 7.20 -4.24 0.07
N ASN A 81 7.62 -4.60 1.28
CA ASN A 81 9.02 -4.83 1.62
C ASN A 81 9.42 -6.31 1.50
N ASN A 82 8.58 -7.14 0.87
CA ASN A 82 8.84 -8.55 0.69
C ASN A 82 9.47 -8.79 -0.68
N ASP A 83 10.81 -8.73 -0.71
CA ASP A 83 11.59 -8.93 -1.93
C ASP A 83 11.27 -10.28 -2.62
N ALA A 84 10.92 -11.31 -1.85
CA ALA A 84 10.52 -12.60 -2.41
C ALA A 84 9.20 -12.52 -3.18
N GLU A 85 8.23 -11.75 -2.70
CA GLU A 85 6.97 -11.50 -3.42
C GLU A 85 7.21 -10.64 -4.67
N HIS A 86 8.02 -9.59 -4.54
CA HIS A 86 8.41 -8.74 -5.66
C HIS A 86 9.11 -9.55 -6.76
N TYR A 87 10.10 -10.38 -6.40
CA TYR A 87 10.77 -11.26 -7.33
C TYR A 87 9.82 -12.30 -7.94
N ASN A 88 8.97 -12.94 -7.14
CA ASN A 88 8.00 -13.92 -7.64
C ASN A 88 7.00 -13.29 -8.63
N ALA A 89 6.61 -12.03 -8.44
CA ALA A 89 5.78 -11.31 -9.41
C ALA A 89 6.50 -11.14 -10.76
N VAL A 90 7.81 -10.85 -10.75
CA VAL A 90 8.63 -10.79 -11.98
C VAL A 90 8.76 -12.18 -12.61
N VAL A 91 9.08 -13.22 -11.83
CA VAL A 91 9.13 -14.60 -12.34
C VAL A 91 7.81 -15.00 -12.99
N CYS A 92 6.67 -14.68 -12.39
CA CYS A 92 5.35 -14.95 -12.97
C CYS A 92 5.16 -14.28 -14.35
N LYS A 93 5.65 -13.05 -14.54
CA LYS A 93 5.65 -12.37 -15.85
C LYS A 93 6.51 -13.11 -16.87
N PHE A 94 7.73 -13.51 -16.49
CA PHE A 94 8.67 -14.24 -17.38
C PHE A 94 8.21 -15.66 -17.70
N VAL A 95 7.52 -16.31 -16.77
CA VAL A 95 6.90 -17.62 -16.97
C VAL A 95 5.62 -17.50 -17.80
N GLY A 96 4.99 -16.31 -17.88
CA GLY A 96 3.86 -16.05 -18.79
C GLY A 96 2.56 -16.78 -18.43
N GLY A 97 2.48 -17.32 -17.21
CA GLY A 97 1.42 -18.25 -16.81
C GLY A 97 1.39 -19.54 -17.66
N THR A 98 0.49 -20.46 -17.34
CA THR A 98 0.30 -21.80 -17.98
C THR A 98 0.02 -21.79 -19.49
N ARG A 99 0.10 -20.65 -20.18
CA ARG A 99 -0.35 -20.44 -21.58
C ARG A 99 0.67 -20.85 -22.65
N VAL A 100 1.91 -21.18 -22.28
CA VAL A 100 2.94 -21.62 -23.23
C VAL A 100 3.46 -23.01 -22.79
N HIS A 101 3.55 -23.97 -23.71
CA HIS A 101 4.03 -25.31 -23.40
C HIS A 101 5.53 -25.31 -23.04
N PHE A 102 5.84 -25.52 -21.76
CA PHE A 102 7.20 -25.49 -21.18
C PHE A 102 7.87 -26.85 -21.02
N SER A 103 7.38 -27.90 -21.69
CA SER A 103 7.90 -29.27 -21.57
C SER A 103 9.31 -29.48 -22.17
N ARG A 104 10.03 -28.40 -22.51
CA ARG A 104 11.45 -28.46 -22.91
C ARG A 104 12.33 -28.36 -21.66
N ARG A 105 13.32 -29.26 -21.56
CA ARG A 105 14.32 -29.26 -20.48
C ARG A 105 14.92 -27.86 -20.32
N GLU A 106 15.10 -27.41 -19.07
CA GLU A 106 15.72 -26.12 -18.69
C GLU A 106 14.91 -24.85 -19.05
N SER A 107 13.69 -24.96 -19.59
CA SER A 107 12.89 -23.78 -19.96
C SER A 107 12.49 -22.92 -18.76
N TYR A 108 12.10 -23.54 -17.64
CA TYR A 108 11.74 -22.81 -16.42
C TYR A 108 12.96 -22.16 -15.76
N GLU A 109 14.06 -22.90 -15.64
CA GLU A 109 15.30 -22.44 -15.02
C GLU A 109 15.87 -21.20 -15.76
N ASN A 110 15.91 -21.23 -17.09
CA ASN A 110 16.38 -20.10 -17.88
C ASN A 110 15.49 -18.86 -17.73
N ARG A 111 14.18 -19.03 -17.50
CA ARG A 111 13.25 -17.92 -17.25
C ARG A 111 13.41 -17.33 -15.86
N CYS A 112 13.65 -18.15 -14.84
CA CYS A 112 14.02 -17.65 -13.51
C CYS A 112 15.34 -16.88 -13.56
N LYS A 113 16.35 -17.38 -14.29
CA LYS A 113 17.62 -16.64 -14.49
C LYS A 113 17.40 -15.31 -15.21
N ALA A 114 16.58 -15.27 -16.26
CA ALA A 114 16.24 -14.03 -16.95
C ALA A 114 15.47 -13.06 -16.05
N ALA A 115 14.52 -13.56 -15.26
CA ALA A 115 13.80 -12.77 -14.26
C ALA A 115 14.74 -12.19 -13.20
N ALA A 116 15.74 -12.94 -12.74
CA ALA A 116 16.72 -12.45 -11.77
C ALA A 116 17.61 -11.35 -12.36
N ILE A 117 18.00 -11.45 -13.63
CA ILE A 117 18.72 -10.38 -14.33
C ILE A 117 17.84 -9.14 -14.44
N SER A 118 16.60 -9.29 -14.89
CA SER A 118 15.64 -8.18 -15.04
C SER A 118 15.24 -7.55 -13.70
N PHE A 119 15.23 -8.30 -12.61
CA PHE A 119 14.93 -7.77 -11.27
C PHE A 119 16.07 -6.92 -10.72
N ASN A 120 17.33 -7.31 -11.01
CA ASN A 120 18.52 -6.63 -10.51
C ASN A 120 19.00 -5.49 -11.42
N GLN A 121 18.63 -5.50 -12.70
CA GLN A 121 18.80 -4.36 -13.60
C GLN A 121 17.58 -3.46 -13.38
N GLU A 122 17.76 -2.33 -12.71
CA GLU A 122 16.70 -1.34 -12.43
C GLU A 122 16.10 -0.74 -13.72
N GLU A 123 15.39 -1.52 -14.53
CA GLU A 123 14.46 -0.98 -15.52
C GLU A 123 13.16 -0.67 -14.77
N GLN A 124 12.94 0.63 -14.56
CA GLN A 124 11.70 1.23 -14.10
C GLN A 124 10.50 0.65 -14.87
N TYR A 125 9.87 -0.39 -14.34
CA TYR A 125 8.48 -0.70 -14.66
C TYR A 125 7.60 0.18 -13.78
N HIS A 126 7.60 1.48 -14.07
CA HIS A 126 6.46 2.31 -13.71
C HIS A 126 5.30 1.94 -14.63
N ILE A 127 4.16 1.76 -13.98
CA ILE A 127 2.85 1.33 -14.50
C ILE A 127 2.39 2.25 -15.63
#